data_AF-A0AA46SCB0-F1
#
_entry.id   AF-A0AA46SCB0-F1
#
_cell.length_a   1.000
_cell.length_b   1.000
_cell.length_c   1.000
_cell.angle_alpha   90.00
_cell.angle_beta   90.00
_cell.angle_gamma   90.00
#
_symmetry.space_group_name_H-M   'P 1'
#
loop_
_entity.id
_entity.type
_entity.pdbx_description
1 polymer ?
#
loop_
_entity_poly.entity_id
_entity_poly.type
_entity_poly.pdbx_seq_one_letter_code
_entity_poly.pdbx_strand_id
1 'polypeptide(L)'
;MKCIDIQFNNINITSMSSNSGIFTGENDQTNWQVNRKNNYGLGKIAGYQNMAANIVNVINDNDWIDADFSQHQQSNNQPVTQS
;
A
#
# COMPACT_ATOMS: atom_id res chain seq x y z
N MET A 1 35.52 -3.70 -15.74
CA MET A 1 34.49 -3.63 -14.69
C MET A 1 34.53 -4.94 -13.92
N LYS A 2 34.65 -4.90 -12.58
CA LYS A 2 34.46 -6.11 -11.77
C LYS A 2 32.96 -6.35 -11.65
N CYS A 3 32.52 -7.55 -12.01
CA CYS A 3 31.18 -8.04 -11.71
C CYS A 3 31.04 -8.21 -10.19
N ILE A 4 29.94 -7.72 -9.63
CA ILE A 4 29.58 -7.98 -8.24
C ILE A 4 28.47 -9.02 -8.28
N ASP A 5 28.79 -10.23 -7.81
CA ASP A 5 27.81 -11.30 -7.65
C ASP A 5 27.16 -11.19 -6.27
N ILE A 6 25.88 -10.85 -6.26
CA ILE A 6 25.06 -10.83 -5.04
C ILE A 6 24.31 -12.16 -4.98
N GLN A 7 24.74 -13.06 -4.09
CA GLN A 7 24.11 -14.36 -3.89
C GLN A 7 23.45 -14.42 -2.52
N PHE A 8 22.16 -14.68 -2.50
CA PHE A 8 21.42 -14.94 -1.28
C PHE A 8 21.20 -16.45 -1.16
N ASN A 9 21.57 -17.04 -0.02
CA ASN A 9 21.25 -18.44 0.26
C ASN A 9 19.72 -18.65 0.37
N ASN A 10 19.01 -17.65 0.88
CA ASN A 10 17.56 -17.63 0.94
C ASN A 10 17.06 -16.19 1.13
N ILE A 11 15.94 -15.84 0.48
CA ILE A 11 15.14 -14.67 0.82
C ILE A 11 13.78 -15.19 1.28
N ASN A 12 13.53 -15.20 2.59
CA ASN A 12 12.26 -15.66 3.15
C ASN A 12 11.40 -14.47 3.52
N ILE A 13 10.25 -14.34 2.87
CA ILE A 13 9.29 -13.28 3.14
C ILE A 13 8.05 -13.90 3.72
N THR A 14 7.88 -13.73 5.03
CA THR A 14 6.76 -14.33 5.77
C THR A 14 5.48 -13.52 5.68
N SER A 15 5.59 -12.23 5.35
CA SER A 15 4.44 -11.36 5.12
C SER A 15 4.83 -10.09 4.37
N MET A 16 3.93 -9.63 3.52
CA MET A 16 3.94 -8.31 2.89
C MET A 16 2.58 -7.66 3.09
N SER A 17 2.54 -6.34 3.10
CA SER A 17 1.29 -5.56 3.22
C SER A 17 1.09 -4.66 2.00
N SER A 18 -0.03 -3.95 1.94
CA SER A 18 -0.31 -3.01 0.85
C SER A 18 0.84 -2.03 0.66
N ASN A 19 1.13 -1.65 -0.59
CA ASN A 19 2.19 -0.71 -0.93
C ASN A 19 3.61 -1.23 -0.57
N SER A 20 3.92 -2.47 -0.92
CA SER A 20 5.24 -3.07 -0.63
C SER A 20 5.86 -3.72 -1.86
N GLY A 21 7.19 -3.84 -1.86
CA GLY A 21 7.97 -4.47 -2.90
C GLY A 21 9.32 -4.93 -2.35
N ILE A 22 9.95 -5.88 -3.05
CA ILE A 22 11.28 -6.40 -2.73
C ILE A 22 12.12 -6.22 -3.98
N PHE A 23 13.18 -5.43 -3.90
CA PHE A 23 13.99 -5.07 -5.04
C PHE A 23 15.46 -5.43 -4.77
N THR A 24 16.13 -5.93 -5.81
CA THR A 24 17.55 -6.28 -5.78
C THR A 24 18.21 -5.83 -7.09
N GLY A 25 19.48 -5.43 -7.02
CA GLY A 25 20.19 -4.82 -8.14
C GLY A 25 19.82 -3.35 -8.34
N GLU A 26 20.28 -2.77 -9.44
CA GLU A 26 19.91 -1.43 -9.88
C GLU A 26 18.41 -1.39 -10.20
N ASN A 27 17.68 -0.48 -9.56
CA ASN A 27 16.24 -0.39 -9.69
C ASN A 27 15.78 1.06 -9.50
N ASP A 28 14.72 1.42 -10.18
CA ASP A 28 14.05 2.71 -10.06
C ASP A 28 12.53 2.47 -9.93
N GLN A 29 11.89 3.10 -8.94
CA GLN A 29 10.44 2.99 -8.68
C GLN A 29 9.82 4.39 -8.68
N THR A 30 9.65 4.93 -9.87
CA THR A 30 8.98 6.21 -10.07
C THR A 30 7.46 6.05 -10.01
N ASN A 31 6.77 7.13 -9.64
CA ASN A 31 5.29 7.22 -9.59
C ASN A 31 4.61 6.18 -8.67
N TRP A 32 5.31 5.73 -7.63
CA TRP A 32 4.76 4.80 -6.65
C TRP A 32 3.77 5.54 -5.71
N GLN A 33 2.48 5.27 -5.83
CA GLN A 33 1.45 5.87 -4.99
C GLN A 33 0.39 4.84 -4.58
N VAL A 34 -0.03 4.93 -3.31
CA VAL A 34 -1.24 4.27 -2.82
C VAL A 34 -2.10 5.28 -2.10
N ASN A 35 -3.34 5.37 -2.55
CA ASN A 35 -4.39 6.16 -1.93
C ASN A 35 -5.39 5.20 -1.30
N ARG A 36 -5.76 5.45 -0.05
CA ARG A 36 -6.69 4.57 0.63
C ARG A 36 -7.50 5.32 1.67
N LYS A 37 -8.81 5.29 1.50
CA LYS A 37 -9.77 5.55 2.57
C LYS A 37 -10.22 4.21 3.14
N ASN A 38 -10.36 4.11 4.45
CA ASN A 38 -10.96 2.94 5.09
C ASN A 38 -11.92 3.37 6.17
N ASN A 39 -13.10 2.77 6.13
CA ASN A 39 -14.13 2.92 7.14
C ASN A 39 -14.43 1.54 7.70
N TYR A 40 -13.77 1.18 8.79
CA TYR A 40 -13.95 -0.13 9.41
C TYR A 40 -14.65 0.01 10.77
N GLY A 41 -15.67 -0.82 10.98
CA GLY A 41 -16.38 -0.90 12.24
C GLY A 41 -15.59 -1.73 13.23
N LEU A 42 -15.67 -3.06 13.09
CA LEU A 42 -14.85 -3.98 13.88
C LEU A 42 -13.39 -4.08 13.39
N GLY A 43 -13.14 -3.74 12.13
CA GLY A 43 -11.82 -3.95 11.52
C GLY A 43 -11.44 -5.42 11.39
N LYS A 44 -10.14 -5.70 11.43
CA LYS A 44 -9.58 -7.04 11.20
C LYS A 44 -9.31 -7.75 12.53
N ILE A 45 -9.85 -8.96 12.65
CA ILE A 45 -9.48 -9.93 13.69
C ILE A 45 -8.67 -11.03 13.02
N ALA A 46 -7.43 -11.24 13.45
CA ALA A 46 -6.54 -12.24 12.86
C ALA A 46 -5.56 -12.82 13.89
N GLY A 47 -5.10 -14.05 13.69
CA GLY A 47 -4.33 -14.83 14.66
C GLY A 47 -5.09 -16.06 15.16
N TYR A 48 -4.50 -16.80 16.11
CA TYR A 48 -5.09 -18.01 16.68
C TYR A 48 -5.91 -17.68 17.94
N GLN A 49 -7.01 -18.40 18.16
CA GLN A 49 -7.90 -18.24 19.34
C GLN A 49 -8.51 -16.84 19.52
N ASN A 50 -8.97 -16.23 18.42
CA ASN A 50 -9.71 -14.99 18.50
C ASN A 50 -11.20 -15.22 18.78
N MET A 51 -11.78 -14.42 19.68
CA MET A 51 -13.22 -14.39 19.95
C MET A 51 -13.69 -12.93 19.97
N ALA A 52 -14.75 -12.65 19.23
CA ALA A 52 -15.49 -11.39 19.34
C ALA A 52 -16.98 -11.73 19.49
N ALA A 53 -17.59 -11.22 20.55
CA ALA A 53 -19.00 -11.46 20.87
C ALA A 53 -19.68 -10.15 21.25
N ASN A 54 -20.98 -10.05 20.96
CA ASN A 54 -21.83 -8.89 21.28
C ASN A 54 -21.33 -7.55 20.69
N ILE A 55 -20.70 -7.60 19.51
CA ILE A 55 -20.19 -6.39 18.85
C ILE A 55 -21.29 -5.75 18.01
N VAL A 56 -21.55 -4.47 18.26
CA VAL A 56 -22.37 -3.61 17.41
C VAL A 56 -21.48 -2.46 16.92
N ASN A 57 -21.36 -2.30 15.60
CA ASN A 57 -20.63 -1.19 15.00
C ASN A 57 -21.58 -0.35 14.17
N VAL A 58 -21.50 0.97 14.34
CA VAL A 58 -22.13 1.94 13.45
C VAL A 58 -21.01 2.80 12.90
N ILE A 59 -20.89 2.82 11.57
CA ILE A 59 -19.98 3.71 10.88
C ILE A 59 -20.86 4.68 10.11
N ASN A 60 -20.76 5.95 10.46
CA ASN A 60 -21.44 7.02 9.74
C ASN A 60 -20.37 7.92 9.15
N ASP A 61 -20.27 7.90 7.83
CA ASP A 61 -19.37 8.78 7.10
C ASP A 61 -20.21 9.62 6.15
N ASN A 62 -20.52 10.83 6.61
CA ASN A 62 -21.49 11.71 5.97
C ASN A 62 -20.77 12.88 5.32
N ASP A 63 -19.80 12.56 4.46
CA ASP A 63 -19.09 13.54 3.65
C ASP A 63 -19.74 13.73 2.27
N TRP A 64 -19.52 14.92 1.69
CA TRP A 64 -19.97 15.21 0.32
C TRP A 64 -18.93 14.69 -0.71
N ILE A 65 -17.68 14.55 -0.30
CA ILE A 65 -16.58 13.95 -1.08
C ILE A 65 -15.80 13.02 -0.14
N ASP A 66 -15.87 11.73 -0.43
CA ASP A 66 -15.39 10.60 0.40
C ASP A 66 -13.87 10.65 0.64
N ALA A 67 -13.11 10.75 -0.45
CA ALA A 67 -11.69 11.02 -0.44
C ALA A 67 -11.27 11.55 -1.81
N ASP A 68 -10.82 12.80 -1.85
CA ASP A 68 -10.21 13.35 -3.06
C ASP A 68 -8.73 12.96 -3.10
N PHE A 69 -8.39 12.14 -4.08
CA PHE A 69 -7.02 11.71 -4.36
C PHE A 69 -6.45 12.36 -5.60
N SER A 70 -7.02 13.50 -6.03
CA SER A 70 -6.46 14.31 -7.10
C SER A 70 -5.00 14.64 -6.77
N GLN A 71 -4.09 14.18 -7.64
CA GLN A 71 -2.73 14.67 -7.62
C GLN A 71 -2.79 16.13 -8.06
N HIS A 72 -2.40 17.07 -7.20
CA HIS A 72 -2.05 18.41 -7.68
C HIS A 72 -0.88 18.24 -8.65
N GLN A 73 -1.17 18.21 -9.95
CA GLN A 73 -0.17 18.43 -10.98
C GLN A 73 0.49 19.77 -10.63
N GLN A 74 1.77 19.74 -10.24
CA GLN A 74 2.56 20.96 -10.26
C GLN A 74 2.53 21.42 -11.72
N SER A 75 1.87 22.54 -11.97
CA SER A 75 1.82 23.20 -13.27
C SER A 75 3.25 23.31 -13.79
N ASN A 76 3.62 22.45 -14.73
CA ASN A 76 4.76 22.55 -15.66
C ASN A 76 4.86 21.28 -16.54
N ASN A 77 3.93 21.15 -17.50
CA ASN A 77 4.06 20.39 -18.75
C ASN A 77 4.90 19.10 -18.72
N GLN A 78 4.72 18.23 -17.72
CA GLN A 78 5.26 16.87 -17.84
C GLN A 78 4.27 16.04 -18.66
N PRO A 79 4.71 15.38 -19.75
CA PRO A 79 3.85 14.49 -20.50
C PRO A 79 3.39 13.37 -19.57
N VAL A 80 2.07 13.23 -19.45
CA VAL A 80 1.44 12.17 -18.68
C VAL A 80 1.57 10.89 -19.50
N THR A 81 2.65 10.12 -19.33
CA THR A 81 2.69 8.74 -19.83
C THR A 81 1.86 7.89 -18.88
N GLN A 82 0.58 7.76 -19.21
CA GLN A 82 -0.31 6.74 -18.65
C GLN A 82 -0.06 5.43 -19.42
N SER A 83 0.04 4.31 -18.70
CA SER A 83 -0.07 2.96 -19.22
C SER A 83 -1.13 2.21 -18.43
#